data_AF-A0A975S380-F1
#
_entry.id   AF-A0A975S380-F1
#
_cell.length_a   1.000
_cell.length_b   1.000
_cell.length_c   1.000
_cell.angle_alpha   90.00
_cell.angle_beta   90.00
_cell.angle_gamma   90.00
#
_symmetry.space_group_name_H-M   'P 1'
#
loop_
_entity.id
_entity.type
_entity.pdbx_description
1 polymer ?
#
loop_
_entity_poly.entity_id
_entity_poly.type
_entity_poly.pdbx_seq_one_letter_code
_entity_poly.pdbx_strand_id
1 'polypeptide(L)'
;MKRIVICLVAAVMISGCGGGGGGTALPPGENVVTPEFETYTTAHNGRNRVRSKIAVTPQEQAVLDAFDSPAGGPAGYLSMIDISDTLYDSKMTIEVIAEVDEDGKATRLLRLTADQSEFVNERGGTLIEASGKYYFRGASYAWVAIDDQALLSGYDRDGLVNLVLDFDAQTASINMRTGVQDGSETRVELTGVDLPFNIRTGAYGGDVTIQVLDPALEGEIQGSLRGNVGGTPEYTDNQHDMTTSGLYSGSGTLTDLDGDHTVSVYGIYFGRDPNASP
;
A
#
# COMPACT_ATOMS: atom_id res chain seq x y z
N MET A 1 80.35 -36.55 -38.44
CA MET A 1 79.47 -37.07 -37.36
C MET A 1 78.41 -36.02 -37.07
N LYS A 2 77.14 -36.44 -37.06
CA LYS A 2 75.94 -35.59 -37.09
C LYS A 2 75.69 -34.90 -35.74
N ARG A 3 75.31 -33.62 -35.81
CA ARG A 3 74.82 -32.79 -34.69
C ARG A 3 73.30 -32.98 -34.57
N ILE A 4 72.81 -33.22 -33.36
CA ILE A 4 71.41 -32.99 -32.97
C ILE A 4 71.45 -32.38 -31.57
N VAL A 5 71.12 -31.09 -31.48
CA VAL A 5 70.81 -30.38 -30.22
C VAL A 5 69.32 -30.10 -30.27
N ILE A 6 68.57 -30.73 -29.38
CA ILE A 6 67.12 -30.54 -29.22
C ILE A 6 66.95 -29.32 -28.31
N CYS A 7 66.50 -28.20 -28.87
CA CYS A 7 66.02 -27.05 -28.10
C CYS A 7 64.57 -27.31 -27.67
N LEU A 8 64.37 -27.46 -26.35
CA LEU A 8 63.06 -27.53 -25.72
C LEU A 8 62.50 -26.10 -25.62
N VAL A 9 61.44 -25.79 -26.37
CA VAL A 9 60.69 -24.52 -26.24
C VAL A 9 59.67 -24.69 -25.12
N ALA A 10 59.90 -24.03 -23.98
CA ALA A 10 58.92 -23.93 -22.91
C ALA A 10 57.92 -22.81 -23.23
N ALA A 11 56.69 -23.18 -23.59
CA ALA A 11 55.58 -22.26 -23.76
C ALA A 11 55.05 -21.86 -22.37
N VAL A 12 55.30 -20.61 -21.97
CA VAL A 12 54.69 -19.98 -20.80
C VAL A 12 53.26 -19.59 -21.17
N MET A 13 52.29 -20.39 -20.75
CA MET A 13 50.87 -20.04 -20.77
C MET A 13 50.60 -19.05 -19.64
N ILE A 14 50.51 -17.77 -19.96
CA ILE A 14 49.98 -16.75 -19.06
C ILE A 14 48.45 -16.92 -19.08
N SER A 15 47.93 -17.73 -18.17
CA SER A 15 46.50 -17.72 -17.86
C SER A 15 46.19 -16.41 -17.15
N GLY A 16 45.73 -15.41 -17.91
CA GLY A 16 45.12 -14.22 -17.35
C GLY A 16 43.95 -14.63 -16.47
N CYS A 17 44.03 -14.27 -15.19
CA CYS A 17 42.92 -14.31 -14.26
C CYS A 17 41.91 -13.27 -14.74
N GLY A 18 40.95 -13.68 -15.58
CA GLY A 18 39.78 -12.88 -15.90
C GLY A 18 38.97 -12.74 -14.62
N GLY A 19 39.12 -11.59 -13.96
CA GLY A 19 38.26 -11.19 -12.84
C GLY A 19 36.83 -11.11 -13.33
N GLY A 20 36.07 -12.18 -13.10
CA GLY A 20 34.62 -12.16 -13.18
C GLY A 20 34.11 -11.23 -12.11
N GLY A 21 33.51 -10.12 -12.53
CA GLY A 21 32.80 -9.21 -11.64
C GLY A 21 31.71 -9.98 -10.90
N GLY A 22 32.00 -10.31 -9.64
CA GLY A 22 31.01 -10.80 -8.70
C GLY A 22 30.08 -9.64 -8.37
N GLY A 23 29.11 -9.39 -9.25
CA GLY A 23 27.93 -8.65 -8.86
C GLY A 23 27.25 -9.45 -7.77
N THR A 24 27.26 -8.94 -6.54
CA THR A 24 26.42 -9.47 -5.46
C THR A 24 24.98 -9.42 -5.97
N ALA A 25 24.30 -10.57 -5.98
CA ALA A 25 22.89 -10.62 -6.34
C ALA A 25 22.11 -9.62 -5.47
N LEU A 26 21.18 -8.88 -6.08
CA LEU A 26 20.35 -7.94 -5.33
C LEU A 26 19.58 -8.68 -4.24
N PRO A 27 19.36 -8.05 -3.06
CA PRO A 27 18.52 -8.65 -2.04
C PRO A 27 17.14 -8.92 -2.66
N PRO A 28 16.54 -10.10 -2.45
CA PRO A 28 15.32 -10.50 -3.17
C PRO A 28 14.10 -9.64 -2.85
N GLY A 29 14.13 -8.84 -1.77
CA GLY A 29 12.96 -8.19 -1.20
C GLY A 29 12.26 -9.10 -0.19
N GLU A 30 11.69 -8.54 0.88
CA GLU A 30 10.85 -9.31 1.79
C GLU A 30 9.54 -9.75 1.13
N ASN A 31 9.02 -10.89 1.56
CA ASN A 31 7.73 -11.38 1.09
C ASN A 31 6.60 -10.70 1.88
N VAL A 32 5.65 -10.09 1.17
CA VAL A 32 4.51 -9.39 1.78
C VAL A 32 3.25 -10.21 1.58
N VAL A 33 2.77 -10.85 2.64
CA VAL A 33 1.58 -11.72 2.61
C VAL A 33 0.44 -11.06 3.35
N THR A 34 -0.64 -10.75 2.63
CA THR A 34 -1.83 -10.09 3.18
C THR A 34 -3.09 -10.68 2.51
N PRO A 35 -3.57 -11.83 3.00
CA PRO A 35 -4.60 -12.61 2.30
C PRO A 35 -5.94 -11.87 2.17
N GLU A 36 -6.20 -10.87 3.01
CA GLU A 36 -7.41 -10.02 3.00
C GLU A 36 -7.52 -9.11 1.76
N PHE A 37 -6.45 -8.98 0.97
CA PHE A 37 -6.41 -8.11 -0.20
C PHE A 37 -6.08 -8.88 -1.49
N GLU A 38 -6.63 -8.39 -2.59
CA GLU A 38 -6.16 -8.74 -3.93
C GLU A 38 -5.06 -7.78 -4.34
N THR A 39 -3.98 -8.30 -4.92
CA THR A 39 -2.89 -7.48 -5.45
C THR A 39 -2.50 -7.95 -6.84
N TYR A 40 -2.37 -7.01 -7.77
CA TYR A 40 -1.97 -7.27 -9.15
C TYR A 40 -1.54 -5.98 -9.85
N THR A 41 -0.83 -6.10 -10.95
CA THR A 41 -0.52 -4.98 -11.84
C THR A 41 -1.64 -4.81 -12.87
N THR A 42 -2.16 -3.61 -13.02
CA THR A 42 -3.25 -3.30 -13.95
C THR A 42 -2.76 -3.32 -15.41
N ALA A 43 -3.53 -3.93 -16.30
CA ALA A 43 -3.14 -4.05 -17.71
C ALA A 43 -3.19 -2.72 -18.49
N HIS A 44 -4.04 -1.78 -18.08
CA HIS A 44 -4.32 -0.55 -18.84
C HIS A 44 -3.35 0.60 -18.55
N ASN A 45 -2.76 0.65 -17.35
CA ASN A 45 -1.82 1.71 -16.95
C ASN A 45 -0.60 1.21 -16.17
N GLY A 46 -0.43 -0.11 -15.97
CA GLY A 46 0.76 -0.69 -15.34
C GLY A 46 0.92 -0.38 -13.85
N ARG A 47 -0.13 0.12 -13.18
CA ARG A 47 -0.10 0.48 -11.77
C ARG A 47 -0.21 -0.77 -10.88
N ASN A 48 0.43 -0.72 -9.73
CA ASN A 48 0.31 -1.71 -8.68
C ASN A 48 -0.99 -1.46 -7.90
N ARG A 49 -1.96 -2.37 -8.06
CA ARG A 49 -3.26 -2.30 -7.43
C ARG A 49 -3.31 -3.10 -6.14
N VAL A 50 -3.93 -2.52 -5.12
CA VAL A 50 -4.46 -3.22 -3.94
C VAL A 50 -5.98 -3.05 -3.96
N ARG A 51 -6.72 -4.14 -3.81
CA ARG A 51 -8.18 -4.13 -3.77
C ARG A 51 -8.69 -4.94 -2.58
N SER A 52 -9.71 -4.43 -1.91
CA SER A 52 -10.37 -5.12 -0.80
C SER A 52 -11.11 -6.38 -1.25
N LYS A 53 -11.05 -7.47 -0.47
CA LYS A 53 -11.88 -8.67 -0.67
C LYS A 53 -13.19 -8.62 0.10
N ILE A 54 -14.00 -7.58 -0.15
CA ILE A 54 -15.34 -7.51 0.44
C ILE A 54 -16.23 -8.54 -0.27
N ALA A 55 -16.91 -9.37 0.53
CA ALA A 55 -17.85 -10.34 -0.02
C ALA A 55 -19.07 -9.62 -0.60
N VAL A 56 -19.33 -9.83 -1.89
CA VAL A 56 -20.44 -9.23 -2.63
C VAL A 56 -21.35 -10.31 -3.23
N THR A 57 -22.63 -10.01 -3.29
CA THR A 57 -23.66 -10.79 -3.98
C THR A 57 -23.54 -10.62 -5.49
N PRO A 58 -24.15 -11.50 -6.30
CA PRO A 58 -24.19 -11.33 -7.77
C PRO A 58 -24.81 -10.01 -8.22
N GLN A 59 -25.77 -9.46 -7.47
CA GLN A 59 -26.38 -8.17 -7.74
C GLN A 59 -25.38 -7.02 -7.50
N GLU A 60 -24.66 -7.05 -6.39
CA GLU A 60 -23.60 -6.08 -6.08
C GLU A 60 -22.43 -6.19 -7.06
N GLN A 61 -22.11 -7.40 -7.53
CA GLN A 61 -21.12 -7.57 -8.60
C GLN A 61 -21.56 -6.85 -9.88
N ALA A 62 -22.83 -6.95 -10.27
CA ALA A 62 -23.35 -6.20 -11.43
C ALA A 62 -23.28 -4.68 -11.25
N VAL A 63 -23.40 -4.19 -10.01
CA VAL A 63 -23.16 -2.77 -9.67
C VAL A 63 -21.69 -2.42 -9.90
N LEU A 64 -20.75 -3.22 -9.39
CA LEU A 64 -19.31 -3.00 -9.60
C LEU A 64 -18.94 -3.03 -11.09
N ASP A 65 -19.50 -3.96 -11.86
CA ASP A 65 -19.29 -4.05 -13.30
C ASP A 65 -19.81 -2.80 -14.05
N ALA A 66 -20.86 -2.15 -13.54
CA ALA A 66 -21.39 -0.91 -14.10
C ALA A 66 -20.44 0.28 -13.87
N PHE A 67 -19.82 0.37 -12.69
CA PHE A 67 -18.78 1.38 -12.41
C PHE A 67 -17.53 1.21 -13.28
N ASP A 68 -17.20 -0.02 -13.67
CA ASP A 68 -16.10 -0.29 -14.59
C ASP A 68 -16.46 0.05 -16.06
N SER A 69 -17.68 0.51 -16.32
CA SER A 69 -18.17 0.93 -17.64
C SER A 69 -18.24 2.46 -17.79
N PRO A 70 -18.23 3.02 -19.02
CA PRO A 70 -18.39 4.46 -19.24
C PRO A 70 -19.73 5.05 -18.79
N ALA A 71 -20.73 4.20 -18.48
CA ALA A 71 -22.05 4.64 -18.06
C ALA A 71 -22.07 5.17 -16.62
N GLY A 72 -21.03 4.89 -15.83
CA GLY A 72 -20.98 5.22 -14.40
C GLY A 72 -21.85 4.31 -13.53
N GLY A 73 -21.87 4.60 -12.23
CA GLY A 73 -22.59 3.82 -11.24
C GLY A 73 -24.12 3.92 -11.32
N PRO A 74 -24.87 2.87 -10.92
CA PRO A 74 -26.33 2.92 -10.82
C PRO A 74 -26.78 3.80 -9.66
N ALA A 75 -28.04 4.27 -9.71
CA ALA A 75 -28.65 5.03 -8.62
C ALA A 75 -28.63 4.25 -7.30
N GLY A 76 -28.39 4.95 -6.18
CA GLY A 76 -28.20 4.34 -4.86
C GLY A 76 -26.77 3.90 -4.57
N TYR A 77 -25.85 4.04 -5.53
CA TYR A 77 -24.42 3.75 -5.34
C TYR A 77 -23.57 4.91 -5.83
N LEU A 78 -22.49 5.20 -5.11
CA LEU A 78 -21.56 6.29 -5.44
C LEU A 78 -20.10 5.82 -5.37
N SER A 79 -19.28 6.42 -6.22
CA SER A 79 -17.83 6.53 -5.96
C SER A 79 -17.64 7.67 -4.97
N MET A 80 -17.43 7.32 -3.70
CA MET A 80 -17.36 8.28 -2.59
C MET A 80 -16.05 9.06 -2.57
N ILE A 81 -14.99 8.40 -2.98
CA ILE A 81 -13.66 8.98 -3.13
C ILE A 81 -13.20 8.55 -4.49
N ASP A 82 -13.01 9.54 -5.35
CA ASP A 82 -12.28 9.39 -6.60
C ASP A 82 -11.17 10.43 -6.58
N ILE A 83 -10.01 10.01 -6.08
CA ILE A 83 -8.79 10.81 -6.23
C ILE A 83 -8.06 10.21 -7.41
N SER A 84 -8.48 10.65 -8.59
CA SER A 84 -7.82 10.40 -9.86
C SER A 84 -6.99 11.63 -10.25
N ASP A 85 -5.68 11.40 -10.38
CA ASP A 85 -4.75 12.13 -11.23
C ASP A 85 -4.37 13.59 -10.89
N THR A 86 -5.14 14.36 -10.11
CA THR A 86 -4.87 15.81 -9.91
C THR A 86 -4.02 16.18 -8.69
N LEU A 87 -4.06 15.40 -7.59
CA LEU A 87 -3.32 15.74 -6.36
C LEU A 87 -1.89 15.19 -6.32
N TYR A 88 -1.58 14.20 -7.18
CA TYR A 88 -0.31 13.47 -7.18
C TYR A 88 0.17 13.16 -8.60
N ASP A 89 -0.03 14.08 -9.55
CA ASP A 89 0.50 13.99 -10.93
C ASP A 89 0.29 12.62 -11.62
N SER A 90 -0.92 12.07 -11.55
CA SER A 90 -1.22 10.75 -12.11
C SER A 90 -0.37 9.59 -11.56
N LYS A 91 0.11 9.68 -10.32
CA LYS A 91 0.84 8.59 -9.65
C LYS A 91 -0.05 7.62 -8.89
N MET A 92 -1.30 7.98 -8.59
CA MET A 92 -2.22 7.12 -7.86
C MET A 92 -3.67 7.29 -8.30
N THR A 93 -4.46 6.24 -8.08
CA THR A 93 -5.93 6.29 -8.13
C THR A 93 -6.48 5.65 -6.86
N ILE A 94 -7.32 6.40 -6.14
CA ILE A 94 -7.99 5.97 -4.93
C ILE A 94 -9.48 5.94 -5.24
N GLU A 95 -10.09 4.76 -5.13
CA GLU A 95 -11.52 4.57 -5.41
C GLU A 95 -12.22 3.88 -4.23
N VAL A 96 -13.38 4.41 -3.85
CA VAL A 96 -14.28 3.79 -2.88
C VAL A 96 -15.68 3.74 -3.44
N ILE A 97 -16.21 2.54 -3.65
CA ILE A 97 -17.59 2.32 -4.11
C ILE A 97 -18.43 1.82 -2.94
N ALA A 98 -19.54 2.51 -2.71
CA ALA A 98 -20.48 2.22 -1.64
C ALA A 98 -21.92 2.31 -2.12
N GLU A 99 -22.80 1.56 -1.48
CA GLU A 99 -24.23 1.87 -1.42
C GLU A 99 -24.41 3.08 -0.50
N VAL A 100 -25.33 3.96 -0.88
CA VAL A 100 -25.61 5.19 -0.15
C VAL A 100 -27.09 5.40 0.09
N ASP A 101 -27.42 6.13 1.15
CA ASP A 101 -28.79 6.59 1.41
C ASP A 101 -29.17 7.82 0.56
N GLU A 102 -30.37 8.37 0.80
CA GLU A 102 -30.90 9.54 0.08
C GLU A 102 -30.05 10.80 0.27
N ASP A 103 -29.29 10.87 1.37
CA ASP A 103 -28.37 11.96 1.69
C ASP A 103 -26.95 11.73 1.13
N GLY A 104 -26.72 10.59 0.49
CA GLY A 104 -25.42 10.22 -0.09
C GLY A 104 -24.43 9.64 0.91
N LYS A 105 -24.88 9.30 2.13
CA LYS A 105 -24.03 8.69 3.17
C LYS A 105 -23.85 7.20 2.89
N ALA A 106 -22.64 6.70 3.08
CA ALA A 106 -22.34 5.27 2.97
C ALA A 106 -23.21 4.43 3.91
N THR A 107 -23.93 3.47 3.37
CA THR A 107 -24.65 2.47 4.16
C THR A 107 -23.95 1.10 4.09
N ARG A 108 -23.24 0.83 2.99
CA ARG A 108 -22.51 -0.43 2.78
C ARG A 108 -21.36 -0.24 1.80
N LEU A 109 -20.18 -0.77 2.13
CA LEU A 109 -19.03 -0.77 1.22
C LEU A 109 -19.08 -1.95 0.28
N LEU A 110 -18.77 -1.71 -1.00
CA LEU A 110 -18.67 -2.76 -2.01
C LEU A 110 -17.22 -2.98 -2.45
N ARG A 111 -16.44 -1.90 -2.60
CA ARG A 111 -15.06 -1.98 -3.09
C ARG A 111 -14.22 -0.80 -2.61
N LEU A 112 -13.04 -1.11 -2.10
CA LEU A 112 -11.95 -0.15 -1.95
C LEU A 112 -10.82 -0.55 -2.89
N THR A 113 -10.26 0.43 -3.60
CA THR A 113 -9.12 0.23 -4.50
C THR A 113 -8.08 1.33 -4.29
N ALA A 114 -6.82 0.93 -4.16
CA ALA A 114 -5.67 1.82 -4.15
C ALA A 114 -4.69 1.39 -5.25
N ASP A 115 -4.56 2.23 -6.27
CA ASP A 115 -3.57 2.07 -7.34
C ASP A 115 -2.39 2.99 -7.11
N GLN A 116 -1.21 2.44 -7.28
CA GLN A 116 0.05 3.14 -7.12
C GLN A 116 0.91 2.99 -8.38
N SER A 117 1.61 4.04 -8.78
CA SER A 117 2.62 3.98 -9.85
C SER A 117 3.67 2.92 -9.54
N GLU A 118 4.38 2.46 -10.57
CA GLU A 118 5.50 1.55 -10.39
C GLU A 118 6.54 2.13 -9.42
N PHE A 119 7.08 1.27 -8.56
CA PHE A 119 8.25 1.58 -7.75
C PHE A 119 9.51 1.15 -8.49
N VAL A 120 10.39 2.11 -8.76
CA VAL A 120 11.63 1.91 -9.50
C VAL A 120 12.80 2.14 -8.57
N ASN A 121 13.34 1.04 -8.06
CA ASN A 121 14.55 1.02 -7.24
C ASN A 121 15.67 0.15 -7.85
N GLU A 122 15.59 -0.20 -9.13
CA GLU A 122 16.60 -0.98 -9.82
C GLU A 122 17.01 -0.29 -11.13
N ARG A 123 18.32 -0.15 -11.35
CA ARG A 123 18.88 0.41 -12.59
C ARG A 123 20.15 -0.36 -12.94
N GLY A 124 20.20 -0.95 -14.13
CA GLY A 124 21.38 -1.68 -14.60
C GLY A 124 21.77 -2.91 -13.75
N GLY A 125 20.80 -3.54 -13.07
CA GLY A 125 21.04 -4.69 -12.19
C GLY A 125 21.60 -4.34 -10.80
N THR A 126 21.58 -3.05 -10.44
CA THR A 126 21.92 -2.55 -9.10
C THR A 126 20.74 -1.79 -8.49
N LEU A 127 20.61 -1.81 -7.16
CA LEU A 127 19.63 -0.98 -6.49
C LEU A 127 20.01 0.49 -6.66
N ILE A 128 19.02 1.34 -6.89
CA ILE A 128 19.21 2.79 -6.90
C ILE A 128 19.56 3.25 -5.48
N GLU A 129 18.79 2.77 -4.50
CA GLU A 129 19.10 2.92 -3.09
C GLU A 129 18.88 1.60 -2.34
N ALA A 130 19.82 1.28 -1.45
CA ALA A 130 19.79 0.05 -0.65
C ALA A 130 19.67 0.32 0.86
N SER A 131 19.80 1.57 1.30
CA SER A 131 19.77 1.95 2.71
C SER A 131 19.03 3.25 2.96
N GLY A 132 18.82 3.56 4.24
CA GLY A 132 18.20 4.78 4.68
C GLY A 132 16.74 4.62 5.07
N LYS A 133 16.20 5.73 5.59
CA LYS A 133 14.82 5.81 6.08
C LYS A 133 14.05 6.85 5.29
N TYR A 134 12.89 6.44 4.83
CA TYR A 134 11.98 7.28 4.06
C TYR A 134 10.69 7.47 4.83
N TYR A 135 10.17 8.69 4.80
CA TYR A 135 9.05 9.09 5.63
C TYR A 135 7.90 9.55 4.74
N PHE A 136 6.68 9.16 5.07
CA PHE A 136 5.49 9.59 4.33
C PHE A 136 4.46 10.18 5.28
N ARG A 137 3.74 11.17 4.78
CA ARG A 137 2.61 11.83 5.44
C ARG A 137 1.47 12.00 4.42
N GLY A 138 0.25 12.08 4.90
CA GLY A 138 -0.92 12.22 4.02
C GLY A 138 -2.22 11.96 4.74
N ALA A 139 -3.22 11.48 4.01
CA ALA A 139 -4.58 11.34 4.48
C ALA A 139 -4.96 9.89 4.80
N SER A 140 -5.99 9.72 5.63
CA SER A 140 -6.62 8.44 5.93
C SER A 140 -8.13 8.58 5.98
N TYR A 141 -8.82 7.58 5.45
CA TYR A 141 -10.27 7.39 5.55
C TYR A 141 -10.57 6.03 6.15
N ALA A 142 -11.63 5.95 6.94
CA ALA A 142 -12.14 4.72 7.55
C ALA A 142 -13.66 4.64 7.45
N TRP A 143 -14.17 3.42 7.36
CA TRP A 143 -15.57 3.09 7.55
C TRP A 143 -15.65 1.96 8.56
N VAL A 144 -16.50 2.14 9.57
CA VAL A 144 -16.70 1.21 10.67
C VAL A 144 -18.14 0.74 10.66
N ALA A 145 -18.35 -0.57 10.72
CA ALA A 145 -19.66 -1.16 10.98
C ALA A 145 -19.66 -1.79 12.38
N ILE A 146 -20.70 -1.51 13.16
CA ILE A 146 -20.96 -2.09 14.47
C ILE A 146 -22.28 -2.84 14.38
N ASP A 147 -22.29 -4.15 14.67
CA ASP A 147 -23.48 -5.03 14.61
C ASP A 147 -24.30 -4.93 13.32
N ASP A 148 -23.62 -4.86 12.17
CA ASP A 148 -24.23 -4.69 10.85
C ASP A 148 -25.15 -3.45 10.72
N GLN A 149 -24.97 -2.45 11.60
CA GLN A 149 -25.64 -1.16 11.50
C GLN A 149 -25.02 -0.30 10.38
N ALA A 150 -25.63 0.87 10.16
CA ALA A 150 -25.14 1.84 9.18
C ALA A 150 -23.67 2.19 9.42
N LEU A 151 -22.91 2.35 8.33
CA LEU A 151 -21.50 2.66 8.41
C LEU A 151 -21.26 4.03 9.05
N LEU A 152 -20.29 4.05 9.97
CA LEU A 152 -19.72 5.25 10.55
C LEU A 152 -18.47 5.60 9.76
N SER A 153 -18.41 6.83 9.26
CA SER A 153 -17.27 7.31 8.48
C SER A 153 -16.26 8.07 9.34
N GLY A 154 -14.98 7.97 9.01
CA GLY A 154 -13.90 8.73 9.63
C GLY A 154 -12.91 9.25 8.59
N TYR A 155 -12.45 10.49 8.76
CA TYR A 155 -11.47 11.12 7.87
C TYR A 155 -10.47 12.01 8.62
N ASP A 156 -9.21 11.99 8.21
CA ASP A 156 -8.23 13.03 8.54
C ASP A 156 -7.31 13.26 7.34
N ARG A 157 -7.21 14.51 6.89
CA ARG A 157 -6.30 14.90 5.79
C ARG A 157 -4.83 14.72 6.13
N ASP A 158 -4.51 14.73 7.43
CA ASP A 158 -3.19 14.50 8.02
C ASP A 158 -3.17 13.12 8.74
N GLY A 159 -4.10 12.24 8.35
CA GLY A 159 -4.39 10.97 8.98
C GLY A 159 -3.38 9.85 8.73
N LEU A 160 -2.60 9.90 7.64
CA LEU A 160 -1.35 9.14 7.56
C LEU A 160 -0.32 9.90 8.40
N VAL A 161 -0.37 9.63 9.71
CA VAL A 161 0.42 10.35 10.70
C VAL A 161 1.88 10.09 10.45
N ASN A 162 2.32 8.86 10.20
CA ASN A 162 3.70 8.59 9.84
C ASN A 162 3.81 7.20 9.22
N LEU A 163 4.38 7.10 8.03
CA LEU A 163 4.91 5.83 7.51
C LEU A 163 6.42 5.96 7.39
N VAL A 164 7.16 5.02 7.96
CA VAL A 164 8.62 4.92 7.85
C VAL A 164 8.95 3.64 7.11
N LEU A 165 9.67 3.77 6.00
CA LEU A 165 10.30 2.64 5.32
C LEU A 165 11.76 2.60 5.75
N ASP A 166 12.20 1.47 6.29
CA ASP A 166 13.58 1.19 6.63
C ASP A 166 14.15 0.25 5.56
N PHE A 167 14.96 0.80 4.65
CA PHE A 167 15.53 0.03 3.54
C PHE A 167 16.59 -0.96 4.03
N ASP A 168 17.31 -0.62 5.09
CA ASP A 168 18.32 -1.48 5.71
C ASP A 168 17.67 -2.73 6.33
N ALA A 169 16.58 -2.55 7.06
CA ALA A 169 15.84 -3.63 7.70
C ALA A 169 14.82 -4.29 6.79
N GLN A 170 14.49 -3.68 5.65
CA GLN A 170 13.37 -4.06 4.79
C GLN A 170 12.04 -4.13 5.56
N THR A 171 11.79 -3.12 6.40
CA THR A 171 10.56 -3.01 7.18
C THR A 171 9.81 -1.70 6.94
N ALA A 172 8.52 -1.72 7.23
CA ALA A 172 7.64 -0.56 7.27
C ALA A 172 7.01 -0.42 8.66
N SER A 173 7.06 0.77 9.23
CA SER A 173 6.31 1.10 10.44
C SER A 173 5.33 2.22 10.13
N ILE A 174 4.07 2.02 10.46
CA ILE A 174 2.97 2.91 10.08
C ILE A 174 2.11 3.26 11.29
N ASN A 175 1.79 4.54 11.41
CA ASN A 175 0.80 5.06 12.33
C ASN A 175 -0.19 5.89 11.54
N MET A 176 -1.47 5.62 11.75
CA MET A 176 -2.56 6.35 11.13
C MET A 176 -3.62 6.70 12.17
N ARG A 177 -4.36 7.76 11.87
CA ARG A 177 -5.58 8.11 12.57
C ARG A 177 -6.59 8.70 11.60
N THR A 178 -7.87 8.51 11.88
CA THR A 178 -8.92 9.41 11.39
C THR A 178 -9.25 10.44 12.46
N GLY A 179 -9.92 11.52 12.06
CA GLY A 179 -10.24 12.63 12.93
C GLY A 179 -11.60 12.47 13.58
N VAL A 180 -11.92 13.41 14.47
CA VAL A 180 -13.28 13.70 14.95
C VAL A 180 -13.79 15.03 14.39
N GLN A 181 -13.15 15.53 13.32
CA GLN A 181 -13.42 16.81 12.69
C GLN A 181 -13.97 16.58 11.28
N ASP A 182 -14.45 17.64 10.64
CA ASP A 182 -14.91 17.66 9.24
C ASP A 182 -16.02 16.64 8.90
N GLY A 183 -16.94 16.38 9.84
CA GLY A 183 -18.06 15.46 9.63
C GLY A 183 -17.73 13.99 9.86
N SER A 184 -16.55 13.67 10.42
CA SER A 184 -16.23 12.32 10.89
C SER A 184 -17.14 11.90 12.04
N GLU A 185 -17.65 10.68 11.96
CA GLU A 185 -18.56 10.06 12.94
C GLU A 185 -17.80 9.18 13.93
N THR A 186 -16.72 8.56 13.47
CA THR A 186 -15.87 7.67 14.28
C THR A 186 -14.39 8.00 14.09
N ARG A 187 -13.61 7.82 15.16
CA ARG A 187 -12.16 7.85 15.09
C ARG A 187 -11.62 6.43 15.05
N VAL A 188 -10.65 6.22 14.18
CA VAL A 188 -9.90 4.98 14.07
C VAL A 188 -8.43 5.33 14.19
N GLU A 189 -7.69 4.60 15.00
CA GLU A 189 -6.24 4.64 15.01
C GLU A 189 -5.68 3.30 14.57
N LEU A 190 -4.63 3.31 13.77
CA LEU A 190 -3.98 2.09 13.33
C LEU A 190 -2.48 2.20 13.58
N THR A 191 -1.93 1.12 14.14
CA THR A 191 -0.48 0.98 14.33
C THR A 191 0.00 -0.35 13.74
N GLY A 192 1.04 -0.27 12.92
CA GLY A 192 1.81 -1.40 12.43
C GLY A 192 3.29 -1.13 12.64
N VAL A 193 4.03 -2.12 13.15
CA VAL A 193 5.45 -1.98 13.49
C VAL A 193 6.21 -3.11 12.81
N ASP A 194 7.35 -2.77 12.21
CA ASP A 194 8.26 -3.71 11.56
C ASP A 194 7.55 -4.66 10.55
N LEU A 195 6.56 -4.13 9.83
CA LEU A 195 5.86 -4.87 8.78
C LEU A 195 6.84 -5.19 7.64
N PRO A 196 6.75 -6.37 7.00
CA PRO A 196 7.55 -6.68 5.83
C PRO A 196 7.45 -5.60 4.74
N PHE A 197 8.60 -5.16 4.22
CA PHE A 197 8.72 -4.24 3.10
C PHE A 197 9.65 -4.79 2.02
N ASN A 198 9.13 -4.91 0.80
CA ASN A 198 9.87 -5.36 -0.35
C ASN A 198 10.56 -4.16 -1.04
N ILE A 199 11.86 -4.03 -0.81
CA ILE A 199 12.72 -2.97 -1.38
C ILE A 199 12.81 -2.99 -2.92
N ARG A 200 12.32 -4.03 -3.59
CA ARG A 200 12.32 -4.12 -5.06
C ARG A 200 10.98 -3.75 -5.68
N THR A 201 9.88 -4.14 -5.04
CA THR A 201 8.53 -3.94 -5.60
C THR A 201 7.79 -2.77 -4.96
N GLY A 202 8.29 -2.22 -3.84
CA GLY A 202 7.62 -1.16 -3.09
C GLY A 202 6.47 -1.67 -2.23
N ALA A 203 6.21 -2.97 -2.25
CA ALA A 203 5.16 -3.60 -1.48
C ALA A 203 5.49 -3.58 0.01
N TYR A 204 4.55 -3.21 0.88
CA TYR A 204 4.64 -3.47 2.31
C TYR A 204 3.27 -3.86 2.88
N GLY A 205 3.28 -4.46 4.08
CA GLY A 205 2.05 -4.85 4.75
C GLY A 205 2.23 -6.02 5.70
N GLY A 206 1.16 -6.33 6.43
CA GLY A 206 1.14 -7.37 7.44
C GLY A 206 0.01 -7.16 8.44
N ASP A 207 0.13 -7.79 9.60
CA ASP A 207 -0.83 -7.66 10.69
C ASP A 207 -0.68 -6.30 11.38
N VAL A 208 -1.80 -5.69 11.74
CA VAL A 208 -1.86 -4.38 12.39
C VAL A 208 -2.86 -4.39 13.51
N THR A 209 -2.70 -3.42 14.40
CA THR A 209 -3.62 -3.15 15.49
C THR A 209 -4.47 -1.95 15.15
N ILE A 210 -5.79 -2.07 15.31
CA ILE A 210 -6.76 -1.03 15.02
C ILE A 210 -7.54 -0.70 16.29
N GLN A 211 -7.45 0.54 16.75
CA GLN A 211 -8.27 1.07 17.83
C GLN A 211 -9.47 1.79 17.23
N VAL A 212 -10.67 1.37 17.61
CA VAL A 212 -11.93 2.05 17.30
C VAL A 212 -12.30 2.92 18.49
N LEU A 213 -12.56 4.20 18.21
CA LEU A 213 -12.89 5.24 19.17
C LEU A 213 -14.23 5.86 18.74
N ASP A 214 -15.32 5.22 19.13
CA ASP A 214 -16.69 5.70 18.96
C ASP A 214 -17.30 6.02 20.34
N PRO A 215 -18.16 7.05 20.48
CA PRO A 215 -18.78 7.39 21.75
C PRO A 215 -19.59 6.26 22.40
N ALA A 216 -20.13 5.34 21.61
CA ALA A 216 -20.86 4.17 22.10
C ALA A 216 -19.94 2.96 22.34
N LEU A 217 -18.84 2.84 21.61
CA LEU A 217 -17.98 1.65 21.65
C LEU A 217 -16.50 2.00 21.42
N GLU A 218 -15.66 1.65 22.38
CA GLU A 218 -14.21 1.82 22.27
C GLU A 218 -13.49 0.49 22.49
N GLY A 219 -12.46 0.23 21.68
CA GLY A 219 -11.59 -0.91 21.90
C GLY A 219 -10.66 -1.21 20.74
N GLU A 220 -9.88 -2.27 20.92
CA GLU A 220 -8.85 -2.69 19.98
C GLU A 220 -9.27 -3.98 19.26
N ILE A 221 -9.09 -4.01 17.95
CA ILE A 221 -9.22 -5.20 17.13
C ILE A 221 -7.95 -5.43 16.32
N GLN A 222 -7.71 -6.68 15.94
CA GLN A 222 -6.65 -7.01 14.99
C GLN A 222 -7.12 -6.79 13.56
N GLY A 223 -6.18 -6.49 12.69
CA GLY A 223 -6.43 -6.29 11.27
C GLY A 223 -5.23 -6.64 10.41
N SER A 224 -5.37 -6.34 9.12
CA SER A 224 -4.33 -6.47 8.11
C SER A 224 -4.22 -5.18 7.32
N LEU A 225 -3.02 -4.86 6.85
CA LEU A 225 -2.73 -3.70 6.02
C LEU A 225 -1.89 -4.11 4.82
N ARG A 226 -2.22 -3.57 3.65
CA ARG A 226 -1.44 -3.74 2.42
C ARG A 226 -1.29 -2.41 1.70
N GLY A 227 -0.05 -1.98 1.49
CA GLY A 227 0.27 -0.74 0.78
C GLY A 227 1.39 -0.90 -0.23
N ASN A 228 1.45 0.01 -1.19
CA ASN A 228 2.51 0.10 -2.17
C ASN A 228 3.12 1.49 -2.15
N VAL A 229 4.44 1.53 -2.30
CA VAL A 229 5.18 2.72 -2.68
C VAL A 229 5.21 2.79 -4.20
N GLY A 230 5.25 3.99 -4.77
CA GLY A 230 5.56 4.20 -6.18
C GLY A 230 6.54 5.36 -6.36
N GLY A 231 7.10 5.45 -7.57
CA GLY A 231 8.11 6.42 -7.93
C GLY A 231 9.52 5.88 -7.67
N THR A 232 10.48 6.73 -7.31
CA THR A 232 11.89 6.35 -7.14
C THR A 232 12.50 6.94 -5.85
N PRO A 233 13.33 6.17 -5.12
CA PRO A 233 14.04 6.70 -3.96
C PRO A 233 15.21 7.61 -4.34
N GLU A 234 15.58 7.71 -5.63
CA GLU A 234 16.66 8.58 -6.08
C GLU A 234 16.42 10.03 -5.64
N TYR A 235 17.38 10.62 -4.94
CA TYR A 235 17.34 12.03 -4.57
C TYR A 235 17.87 12.87 -5.73
N THR A 236 16.97 13.53 -6.47
CA THR A 236 17.31 14.38 -7.62
C THR A 236 16.66 15.75 -7.45
N ASP A 237 17.34 16.81 -7.90
CA ASP A 237 16.86 18.20 -7.80
C ASP A 237 16.38 18.60 -6.38
N ASN A 238 17.04 18.06 -5.36
CA ASN A 238 16.75 18.22 -3.93
C ASN A 238 15.44 17.59 -3.46
N GLN A 239 14.93 16.57 -4.15
CA GLN A 239 13.66 15.94 -3.84
C GLN A 239 13.70 14.43 -4.08
N HIS A 240 12.84 13.70 -3.37
CA HIS A 240 12.49 12.32 -3.72
C HIS A 240 11.20 12.32 -4.53
N ASP A 241 11.05 11.41 -5.49
CA ASP A 241 9.78 11.20 -6.15
C ASP A 241 9.12 9.95 -5.60
N MET A 242 8.61 10.00 -4.36
CA MET A 242 7.94 8.85 -3.77
C MET A 242 6.57 9.20 -3.20
N THR A 243 5.60 8.36 -3.57
CA THR A 243 4.23 8.40 -3.08
C THR A 243 3.84 7.03 -2.57
N THR A 244 2.81 6.99 -1.73
CA THR A 244 2.31 5.74 -1.15
C THR A 244 0.79 5.71 -1.13
N SER A 245 0.24 4.52 -1.27
CA SER A 245 -1.19 4.27 -1.07
C SER A 245 -1.43 2.84 -0.63
N GLY A 246 -2.53 2.61 0.08
CA GLY A 246 -2.86 1.27 0.54
C GLY A 246 -4.20 1.18 1.24
N LEU A 247 -4.54 -0.06 1.59
CA LEU A 247 -5.77 -0.42 2.28
C LEU A 247 -5.44 -1.05 3.64
N TYR A 248 -6.39 -0.96 4.56
CA TYR A 248 -6.40 -1.76 5.77
C TYR A 248 -7.81 -2.25 6.08
N SER A 249 -7.90 -3.37 6.78
CA SER A 249 -9.16 -3.92 7.25
C SER A 249 -8.95 -4.65 8.56
N GLY A 250 -9.98 -4.68 9.41
CA GLY A 250 -9.98 -5.47 10.63
C GLY A 250 -11.39 -5.87 11.01
N SER A 251 -11.51 -6.93 11.78
CA SER A 251 -12.79 -7.36 12.33
C SER A 251 -12.57 -8.03 13.67
N GLY A 252 -13.45 -7.78 14.62
CA GLY A 252 -13.37 -8.38 15.95
C GLY A 252 -14.64 -8.17 16.76
N THR A 253 -14.54 -8.50 18.05
CA THR A 253 -15.61 -8.27 19.02
C THR A 253 -15.09 -7.31 20.09
N LEU A 254 -15.85 -6.25 20.33
CA LEU A 254 -15.62 -5.31 21.42
C LEU A 254 -16.76 -5.43 22.43
N THR A 255 -16.50 -5.21 23.72
CA THR A 255 -17.48 -5.37 24.79
C THR A 255 -17.63 -4.06 25.56
N ASP A 256 -18.87 -3.61 25.76
CA ASP A 256 -19.20 -2.45 26.58
C ASP A 256 -20.14 -2.84 27.76
N LEU A 257 -20.95 -1.91 28.26
CA LEU A 257 -21.93 -2.17 29.33
C LEU A 257 -23.21 -2.89 28.84
N ASP A 258 -23.53 -2.78 27.56
CA ASP A 258 -24.74 -3.33 26.94
C ASP A 258 -24.49 -4.71 26.30
N GLY A 259 -23.24 -5.06 25.97
CA GLY A 259 -22.84 -6.43 25.64
C GLY A 259 -21.64 -6.54 24.71
N ASP A 260 -21.58 -7.66 24.00
CA ASP A 260 -20.59 -7.93 22.95
C ASP A 260 -21.10 -7.40 21.61
N HIS A 261 -20.25 -6.67 20.90
CA HIS A 261 -20.53 -6.03 19.62
C HIS A 261 -19.55 -6.52 18.55
N THR A 262 -20.08 -6.89 17.39
CA THR A 262 -19.24 -7.23 16.24
C THR A 262 -18.83 -5.96 15.53
N VAL A 263 -17.53 -5.76 15.35
CA VAL A 263 -16.97 -4.56 14.73
C VAL A 263 -16.16 -4.95 13.50
N SER A 264 -16.40 -4.26 12.39
CA SER A 264 -15.55 -4.34 11.20
C SER A 264 -15.10 -2.95 10.77
N VAL A 265 -13.86 -2.86 10.32
CA VAL A 265 -13.22 -1.63 9.88
C VAL A 265 -12.64 -1.88 8.49
N TYR A 266 -12.90 -0.96 7.57
CA TYR A 266 -12.22 -0.89 6.28
C TYR A 266 -11.70 0.52 6.11
N GLY A 267 -10.49 0.66 5.57
CA GLY A 267 -9.94 1.98 5.34
C GLY A 267 -8.94 2.02 4.21
N ILE A 268 -8.69 3.25 3.78
CA ILE A 268 -7.80 3.60 2.70
C ILE A 268 -6.94 4.78 3.13
N TYR A 269 -5.70 4.79 2.71
CA TYR A 269 -4.78 5.87 3.00
C TYR A 269 -3.87 6.12 1.80
N PHE A 270 -3.33 7.33 1.75
CA PHE A 270 -2.40 7.74 0.72
C PHE A 270 -1.59 8.94 1.18
N GLY A 271 -0.40 9.11 0.59
CA GLY A 271 0.49 10.20 0.96
C GLY A 271 1.73 10.27 0.10
N ARG A 272 2.65 11.12 0.52
CA ARG A 272 3.94 11.32 -0.16
C ARG A 272 5.07 11.57 0.81
N ASP A 273 6.29 11.42 0.31
CA ASP A 273 7.47 11.90 1.03
C ASP A 273 7.34 13.42 1.22
N PRO A 274 7.50 13.96 2.45
CA PRO A 274 7.47 15.40 2.70
C PRO A 274 8.51 16.19 1.90
N ASN A 275 9.57 15.55 1.43
CA ASN A 275 10.60 16.12 0.56
C ASN A 275 10.31 15.90 -0.93
N ALA A 276 9.15 15.37 -1.32
CA ALA A 276 8.73 15.28 -2.71
C ALA A 276 8.12 16.59 -3.22
N SER A 277 8.25 16.87 -4.53
CA SER A 277 7.60 18.04 -5.16
C SER A 277 6.10 18.04 -4.87
N PRO A 278 5.49 19.23 -4.65
CA PRO A 278 4.08 19.45 -4.89
C PRO A 278 3.62 18.86 -6.20
#